data_AF-A0A183DZI6-F1
#
_entry.id   AF-A0A183DZI6-F1
#
_cell.length_a   1.000
_cell.length_b   1.000
_cell.length_c   1.000
_cell.angle_alpha   90.00
_cell.angle_beta   90.00
_cell.angle_gamma   90.00
#
_symmetry.space_group_name_H-M   'P 1'
#
loop_
_entity.id
_entity.type
_entity.pdbx_description
1 polymer ?
#
loop_
_entity_poly.entity_id
_entity_poly.type
_entity_poly.pdbx_seq_one_letter_code
_entity_poly.pdbx_strand_id
1 'polypeptide(L)'
;MAVDHLVDSYVPYVARPIIAHAYAGPFAVLYAVWIYLWFAVYGVNEYWELGCIGLAAIGLLQVLCSHCIFKEPNAENATVVKVVPTPNNGWPEVVPLQRMKLVNGSTKLWFEFQKVHYTFDFERKTFVALELDTNQPMSFFQESRGLETDEVIMERRQILGDNRMEMFIPQFMELFKERATAPFFVFQVEFTLSPSTLHLSFDSLHFVKVHMVVTFFLVSGFCLQLFHQFTSTLHRFLFHCMVF
;
A
#
# COMPACT_ATOMS: atom_id res chain seq x y z
N MET A 1 0.79 -22.91 -13.93
CA MET A 1 2.24 -23.08 -14.11
C MET A 1 2.86 -21.77 -13.68
N ALA A 2 3.81 -21.80 -12.75
CA ALA A 2 4.44 -20.58 -12.28
C ALA A 2 5.01 -19.80 -13.47
N VAL A 3 4.81 -18.49 -13.46
CA VAL A 3 5.25 -17.61 -14.56
C VAL A 3 6.77 -17.53 -14.58
N ASP A 4 7.37 -17.54 -13.39
CA ASP A 4 8.81 -17.48 -13.18
C ASP A 4 9.16 -18.09 -11.80
N HIS A 5 10.45 -18.20 -11.47
CA HIS A 5 10.94 -18.62 -10.16
C HIS A 5 10.44 -17.73 -9.02
N LEU A 6 10.19 -16.44 -9.28
CA LEU A 6 9.74 -15.46 -8.28
C LEU A 6 8.22 -15.32 -8.20
N VAL A 7 7.52 -15.41 -9.34
CA VAL A 7 6.07 -15.15 -9.45
C VAL A 7 5.32 -16.43 -9.82
N ASP A 8 4.44 -16.87 -8.94
CA ASP A 8 3.57 -18.03 -9.20
C ASP A 8 2.39 -17.63 -10.08
N SER A 9 1.66 -16.57 -9.70
CA SER A 9 0.53 -16.08 -10.46
C SER A 9 0.35 -14.56 -10.32
N TYR A 10 -0.31 -13.97 -11.31
CA TYR A 10 -0.73 -12.58 -11.28
C TYR A 10 -2.21 -12.47 -11.65
N VAL A 11 -2.90 -11.50 -11.05
CA VAL A 11 -4.30 -11.21 -11.35
C VAL A 11 -4.43 -9.71 -11.64
N PRO A 12 -4.84 -9.32 -12.86
CA PRO A 12 -5.10 -7.93 -13.19
C PRO A 12 -6.40 -7.43 -12.53
N TYR A 13 -6.38 -6.18 -12.11
CA TYR A 13 -7.51 -5.47 -11.50
C TYR A 13 -7.63 -4.06 -12.08
N VAL A 14 -8.85 -3.53 -12.09
CA VAL A 14 -9.13 -2.16 -12.50
C VAL A 14 -9.40 -1.32 -11.27
N ALA A 15 -8.68 -0.22 -11.12
CA ALA A 15 -8.99 0.77 -10.10
C ALA A 15 -10.25 1.52 -10.53
N ARG A 16 -11.38 1.27 -9.85
CA ARG A 16 -12.63 1.99 -10.11
C ARG A 16 -12.77 3.21 -9.20
N PRO A 17 -13.44 4.28 -9.65
CA PRO A 17 -13.71 5.43 -8.80
C PRO A 17 -14.61 5.03 -7.62
N ILE A 18 -14.48 5.73 -6.49
CA ILE A 18 -15.15 5.43 -5.22
C ILE A 18 -16.67 5.31 -5.40
N ILE A 19 -17.27 6.13 -6.26
CA ILE A 19 -18.71 6.17 -6.54
C ILE A 19 -19.18 4.91 -7.30
N ALA A 20 -18.31 4.30 -8.11
CA ALA A 20 -18.63 3.09 -8.88
C ALA A 20 -18.43 1.79 -8.09
N HIS A 21 -18.11 1.88 -6.80
CA HIS A 21 -18.04 0.69 -5.96
C HIS A 21 -19.45 0.18 -5.69
N ALA A 22 -19.67 -1.10 -5.97
CA ALA A 22 -20.99 -1.73 -5.87
C ALA A 22 -21.62 -1.65 -4.46
N TYR A 23 -20.81 -1.46 -3.42
CA TYR A 23 -21.31 -1.28 -2.06
C TYR A 23 -21.93 0.11 -1.81
N ALA A 24 -21.57 1.15 -2.57
CA ALA A 24 -22.05 2.50 -2.31
C ALA A 24 -23.59 2.62 -2.39
N GLY A 25 -24.21 1.94 -3.37
CA GLY A 25 -25.66 1.94 -3.58
C GLY A 25 -26.48 1.37 -2.41
N PRO A 26 -26.33 0.08 -2.04
CA PRO A 26 -27.11 -0.52 -0.97
C PRO A 26 -26.88 0.16 0.39
N PHE A 27 -25.65 0.60 0.68
CA PHE A 27 -25.37 1.32 1.93
C PHE A 27 -25.98 2.72 1.95
N ALA A 28 -26.05 3.44 0.81
CA ALA A 28 -26.75 4.73 0.75
C ALA A 28 -28.25 4.59 1.07
N VAL A 29 -28.90 3.53 0.57
CA VAL A 29 -30.30 3.22 0.91
C VAL A 29 -30.43 2.90 2.40
N LEU A 30 -29.50 2.11 2.95
CA LEU A 30 -29.50 1.74 4.36
C LEU A 30 -29.35 2.98 5.27
N TYR A 31 -28.45 3.90 4.94
CA TYR A 31 -28.33 5.18 5.64
C TYR A 31 -29.60 6.03 5.53
N ALA A 32 -30.20 6.13 4.35
CA ALA A 32 -31.43 6.89 4.16
C ALA A 32 -32.59 6.32 4.98
N VAL A 33 -32.74 4.99 5.01
CA VAL A 33 -33.76 4.30 5.83
C VAL A 33 -33.51 4.51 7.32
N TRP A 34 -32.26 4.37 7.77
CA TRP A 34 -31.91 4.57 9.19
C TRP A 34 -32.16 6.00 9.65
N ILE A 35 -31.76 6.99 8.85
CA ILE A 35 -32.02 8.41 9.11
C ILE A 35 -33.53 8.67 9.14
N TYR A 36 -34.31 8.11 8.20
CA TYR A 36 -35.76 8.24 8.21
C TYR A 36 -36.40 7.68 9.48
N LEU A 37 -36.02 6.47 9.90
CA LEU A 37 -36.51 5.86 11.14
C LEU A 37 -36.16 6.72 12.37
N TRP A 38 -34.93 7.25 12.42
CA TRP A 38 -34.46 8.07 13.52
C TRP A 38 -35.22 9.41 13.63
N PHE A 39 -35.38 10.13 12.51
CA PHE A 39 -36.04 11.44 12.50
C PHE A 39 -37.57 11.35 12.56
N ALA A 40 -38.20 10.37 11.90
CA ALA A 40 -39.66 10.33 11.73
C ALA A 40 -40.39 9.45 12.74
N VAL A 41 -39.76 8.37 13.25
CA VAL A 41 -40.45 7.37 14.09
C VAL A 41 -40.01 7.46 15.56
N TYR A 42 -38.70 7.48 15.81
CA TYR A 42 -38.16 7.43 17.18
C TYR A 42 -38.01 8.79 17.85
N GLY A 43 -37.91 9.88 17.08
CA GLY A 43 -37.74 11.23 17.61
C GLY A 43 -36.30 11.52 18.06
N VAL A 44 -35.71 12.58 17.52
CA VAL A 44 -34.28 12.92 17.70
C VAL A 44 -33.91 13.28 19.15
N ASN A 45 -34.84 13.87 19.89
CA ASN A 45 -34.59 14.41 21.23
C ASN A 45 -34.60 13.35 22.33
N GLU A 46 -35.33 12.24 22.17
CA GLU A 46 -35.43 11.19 23.20
C GLU A 46 -34.34 10.12 23.06
N TYR A 47 -33.89 9.84 21.83
CA TYR A 47 -32.95 8.75 21.53
C TYR A 47 -31.76 9.19 20.67
N TRP A 48 -31.10 10.30 21.05
CA TRP A 48 -29.92 10.82 20.35
C TRP A 48 -28.74 9.84 20.33
N GLU A 49 -28.42 9.22 21.47
CA GLU A 49 -27.26 8.32 21.61
C GLU A 49 -27.40 7.05 20.75
N LEU A 50 -28.60 6.46 20.72
CA LEU A 50 -28.91 5.27 19.93
C LEU A 50 -28.82 5.53 18.42
N GLY A 51 -29.23 6.71 17.96
CA GLY A 51 -29.10 7.12 16.56
C GLY A 51 -27.63 7.18 16.12
N CYS A 52 -26.76 7.77 16.95
CA CYS A 52 -25.32 7.84 16.72
C CYS A 52 -24.65 6.46 16.69
N ILE A 53 -25.01 5.56 17.62
CA ILE A 53 -24.51 4.18 17.65
C ILE A 53 -24.91 3.43 16.37
N GLY A 54 -26.14 3.58 15.91
CA GLY A 54 -26.61 2.96 14.67
C GLY A 54 -25.84 3.44 13.43
N LEU A 55 -25.60 4.76 13.32
CA LEU A 55 -24.81 5.31 12.21
C LEU A 55 -23.36 4.80 12.24
N ALA A 56 -22.74 4.72 13.43
CA ALA A 56 -21.40 4.16 13.59
C ALA A 56 -21.34 2.68 13.21
N ALA A 57 -22.34 1.88 13.59
CA ALA A 57 -22.43 0.47 13.24
C ALA A 57 -22.56 0.24 11.72
N ILE A 58 -23.40 1.04 11.05
CA ILE A 58 -23.55 0.99 9.59
C ILE A 58 -22.23 1.39 8.91
N GLY A 59 -21.54 2.41 9.42
CA GLY A 59 -20.23 2.83 8.91
C GLY A 59 -19.16 1.76 9.04
N LEU A 60 -19.11 1.09 10.19
CA LEU A 60 -18.18 -0.02 10.39
C LEU A 60 -18.48 -1.18 9.43
N LEU A 61 -19.76 -1.52 9.24
CA LEU A 61 -20.19 -2.55 8.29
C LEU A 61 -19.83 -2.18 6.84
N GLN A 62 -19.98 -0.90 6.46
CA GLN A 62 -19.60 -0.41 5.14
C GLN A 62 -18.10 -0.55 4.89
N VAL A 63 -17.25 -0.24 5.87
CA VAL A 63 -15.79 -0.39 5.77
C VAL A 63 -15.38 -1.86 5.68
N LEU A 64 -16.08 -2.75 6.37
CA LEU A 64 -15.82 -4.19 6.26
C LEU A 64 -16.22 -4.74 4.88
N CYS A 65 -17.31 -4.23 4.29
CA CYS A 65 -17.80 -4.65 2.98
C CYS A 65 -17.05 -4.02 1.79
N SER A 66 -16.34 -2.90 1.99
CA SER A 66 -15.64 -2.18 0.91
C SER A 66 -14.40 -2.89 0.36
N HIS A 67 -13.92 -3.96 1.00
CA HIS A 67 -12.73 -4.71 0.61
C HIS A 67 -12.92 -5.64 -0.60
N CYS A 68 -14.06 -5.57 -1.30
CA CYS A 68 -14.33 -6.36 -2.50
C CYS A 68 -13.67 -5.74 -3.75
N ILE A 69 -12.44 -6.16 -4.05
CA ILE A 69 -11.74 -5.78 -5.29
C ILE A 69 -12.27 -6.65 -6.45
N PHE A 70 -12.83 -6.02 -7.48
CA PHE A 70 -13.37 -6.71 -8.66
C PHE A 70 -12.26 -7.15 -9.61
N LYS A 71 -12.16 -8.47 -9.84
CA LYS A 71 -11.23 -9.06 -10.82
C LYS A 71 -11.59 -8.60 -12.23
N GLU A 72 -10.59 -8.20 -12.99
CA GLU A 72 -10.75 -7.89 -14.42
C GLU A 72 -10.09 -8.98 -15.26
N PRO A 73 -10.78 -9.57 -16.25
CA PRO A 73 -10.19 -10.63 -17.08
C PRO A 73 -9.20 -10.10 -18.13
N ASN A 74 -9.27 -8.82 -18.50
CA ASN A 74 -8.44 -8.25 -19.55
C ASN A 74 -7.28 -7.41 -18.99
N ALA A 75 -6.04 -7.84 -19.26
CA ALA A 75 -4.82 -7.13 -18.85
C ALA A 75 -4.70 -5.73 -19.49
N GLU A 76 -5.25 -5.55 -20.69
CA GLU A 76 -5.18 -4.27 -21.40
C GLU A 76 -5.99 -3.17 -20.74
N ASN A 77 -7.02 -3.49 -19.97
CA ASN A 77 -7.82 -2.49 -19.24
C ASN A 77 -7.36 -2.33 -17.77
N ALA A 78 -6.47 -3.20 -17.29
CA ALA A 78 -6.08 -3.27 -15.89
C ALA A 78 -5.22 -2.08 -15.46
N THR A 79 -5.49 -1.52 -14.28
CA THR A 79 -4.70 -0.42 -13.71
C THR A 79 -3.68 -0.94 -12.70
N VAL A 80 -4.01 -2.02 -12.01
CA VAL A 80 -3.18 -2.61 -10.96
C VAL A 80 -3.13 -4.12 -11.14
N VAL A 81 -2.06 -4.74 -10.67
CA VAL A 81 -1.86 -6.19 -10.76
C VAL A 81 -1.57 -6.70 -9.36
N LYS A 82 -2.32 -7.72 -8.91
CA LYS A 82 -1.97 -8.47 -7.72
C LYS A 82 -0.99 -9.55 -8.11
N VAL A 83 0.20 -9.50 -7.55
CA VAL A 83 1.26 -10.50 -7.76
C VAL A 83 1.27 -11.43 -6.55
N VAL A 84 1.23 -12.73 -6.82
CA VAL A 84 1.38 -13.78 -5.81
C VAL A 84 2.76 -14.40 -6.02
N PRO A 85 3.70 -14.18 -5.09
CA PRO A 85 5.03 -14.77 -5.20
C PRO A 85 4.96 -16.28 -4.98
N THR A 86 6.00 -16.96 -5.46
CA THR A 86 6.24 -18.36 -5.11
C THR A 86 6.52 -18.52 -3.59
N PRO A 87 6.34 -19.72 -3.03
CA PRO A 87 6.62 -19.97 -1.62
C PRO A 87 8.04 -19.55 -1.22
N ASN A 88 8.18 -18.92 -0.06
CA ASN A 88 9.43 -18.36 0.50
C ASN A 88 9.97 -17.08 -0.16
N ASN A 89 9.33 -16.54 -1.20
CA ASN A 89 9.75 -15.31 -1.86
C ASN A 89 8.93 -14.07 -1.44
N GLY A 90 8.55 -14.01 -0.17
CA GLY A 90 7.83 -12.88 0.42
C GLY A 90 6.30 -13.02 0.39
N TRP A 91 5.61 -11.88 0.33
CA TRP A 91 4.16 -11.79 0.51
C TRP A 91 3.45 -11.29 -0.77
N PRO A 92 2.16 -11.61 -0.97
CA PRO A 92 1.39 -11.06 -2.07
C PRO A 92 1.28 -9.55 -2.01
N GLU A 93 1.58 -8.88 -3.11
CA GLU A 93 1.58 -7.41 -3.22
C GLU A 93 0.71 -6.97 -4.39
N VAL A 94 0.10 -5.79 -4.26
CA VAL A 94 -0.62 -5.14 -5.36
C VAL A 94 0.28 -4.04 -5.92
N VAL A 95 0.73 -4.22 -7.15
CA VAL A 95 1.63 -3.31 -7.84
C VAL A 95 0.90 -2.54 -8.96
N PRO A 96 1.24 -1.27 -9.19
CA PRO A 96 0.64 -0.49 -10.28
C PRO A 96 1.14 -0.97 -11.66
N LEU A 97 0.23 -1.07 -12.63
CA LEU A 97 0.60 -1.37 -14.02
C LEU A 97 0.96 -0.07 -14.75
N GLN A 98 2.21 0.02 -15.20
CA GLN A 98 2.74 1.17 -15.93
C GLN A 98 2.51 1.00 -17.44
N ARG A 99 2.30 2.14 -18.12
CA ARG A 99 2.01 2.18 -19.55
C ARG A 99 2.81 3.28 -20.23
N MET A 100 3.42 2.97 -21.35
CA MET A 100 4.20 3.93 -22.15
C MET A 100 3.99 3.63 -23.61
N LYS A 101 3.86 4.69 -24.40
CA LYS A 101 3.88 4.59 -25.86
C LYS A 101 5.34 4.65 -26.30
N LEU A 102 5.80 3.61 -26.98
CA LEU A 102 7.13 3.59 -27.59
C LEU A 102 7.16 4.50 -28.83
N VAL A 103 8.37 4.84 -29.25
CA VAL A 103 8.63 5.60 -30.49
C VAL A 103 8.02 4.90 -31.71
N ASN A 104 7.97 3.57 -31.69
CA ASN A 104 7.42 2.74 -32.76
C ASN A 104 5.87 2.72 -32.80
N GLY A 105 5.20 3.47 -31.91
CA GLY A 105 3.74 3.53 -31.80
C GLY A 105 3.09 2.39 -31.01
N SER A 106 3.85 1.36 -30.62
CA SER A 106 3.39 0.28 -29.76
C SER A 106 3.23 0.74 -28.30
N THR A 107 2.23 0.21 -27.61
CA THR A 107 2.06 0.47 -26.16
C THR A 107 2.77 -0.62 -25.38
N LYS A 108 3.72 -0.25 -24.53
CA LYS A 108 4.37 -1.17 -23.59
C LYS A 108 3.64 -1.12 -22.25
N LEU A 109 3.27 -2.30 -21.74
CA LEU A 109 2.72 -2.50 -20.41
C LEU A 109 3.78 -3.22 -19.56
N TRP A 110 4.09 -2.70 -18.39
CA TRP A 110 5.01 -3.36 -17.47
C TRP A 110 4.67 -3.06 -16.01
N PHE A 111 5.12 -3.92 -15.12
CA PHE A 111 5.14 -3.66 -13.69
C PHE A 111 6.47 -4.11 -13.11
N GLU A 112 6.76 -3.67 -11.89
CA GLU A 112 7.97 -4.04 -11.15
C GLU A 112 7.53 -4.76 -9.88
N PHE A 113 8.12 -5.93 -9.61
CA PHE A 113 7.90 -6.68 -8.38
C PHE A 113 9.26 -7.04 -7.80
N GLN A 114 9.54 -6.61 -6.56
CA GLN A 114 10.83 -6.81 -5.89
C GLN A 114 12.05 -6.43 -6.75
N LYS A 115 12.01 -5.27 -7.43
CA LYS A 115 13.06 -4.79 -8.35
C LYS A 115 13.24 -5.60 -9.65
N VAL A 116 12.36 -6.56 -9.93
CA VAL A 116 12.33 -7.29 -11.20
C VAL A 116 11.27 -6.69 -12.12
N HIS A 117 11.66 -6.32 -13.33
CA HIS A 117 10.77 -5.79 -14.35
C HIS A 117 10.06 -6.92 -15.11
N TYR A 118 8.73 -6.85 -15.16
CA TYR A 118 7.89 -7.76 -15.94
C TYR A 118 7.19 -6.99 -17.06
N THR A 119 7.44 -7.38 -18.30
CA THR A 119 6.84 -6.75 -19.49
C THR A 119 5.74 -7.65 -20.05
N PHE A 120 4.65 -7.06 -20.53
CA PHE A 120 3.57 -7.80 -21.18
C PHE A 120 3.95 -8.17 -22.62
N ASP A 121 3.91 -9.46 -22.92
CA ASP A 121 4.03 -9.98 -24.27
C ASP A 121 2.63 -10.10 -24.90
N PHE A 122 2.38 -9.35 -25.99
CA PHE A 122 1.11 -9.33 -26.70
C PHE A 122 0.83 -10.62 -27.48
N GLU A 123 1.85 -11.35 -27.92
CA GLU A 123 1.68 -12.59 -28.67
C GLU A 123 1.22 -13.72 -27.75
N ARG A 124 1.89 -13.85 -26.60
CA ARG A 124 1.58 -14.88 -25.59
C ARG A 124 0.45 -14.48 -24.66
N LYS A 125 0.08 -13.18 -24.63
CA LYS A 125 -0.86 -12.57 -23.69
C LYS A 125 -0.48 -12.83 -22.23
N THR A 126 0.81 -12.84 -21.95
CA THR A 126 1.36 -13.13 -20.62
C THR A 126 2.43 -12.12 -20.26
N PHE A 127 2.56 -11.82 -18.97
CA PHE A 127 3.73 -11.10 -18.46
C PHE A 127 4.94 -12.03 -18.40
N VAL A 128 6.06 -11.54 -18.89
CA VAL A 128 7.35 -12.24 -18.92
C VAL A 128 8.37 -11.37 -18.18
N ALA A 129 9.23 -11.99 -17.39
CA ALA A 129 10.35 -11.30 -16.78
C ALA A 129 11.27 -10.73 -17.87
N LEU A 130 11.90 -9.59 -17.60
CA LEU A 130 12.90 -9.04 -18.52
C LEU A 130 14.10 -10.00 -18.60
N GLU A 131 14.16 -10.77 -19.69
CA GLU A 131 15.31 -11.61 -20.01
C GLU A 131 16.37 -10.78 -20.72
N LEU A 132 17.61 -10.86 -20.23
CA LEU A 132 18.77 -10.30 -20.90
C LEU A 132 19.30 -11.32 -21.91
N ASP A 133 19.90 -10.84 -23.01
CA ASP A 133 20.44 -11.65 -24.10
C ASP A 133 21.73 -12.42 -23.70
N THR A 134 21.74 -13.13 -22.58
CA THR A 134 22.89 -13.88 -22.05
C THR A 134 23.06 -15.25 -22.71
N ASN A 135 22.01 -15.78 -23.35
CA ASN A 135 21.99 -17.12 -23.97
C ASN A 135 22.38 -17.12 -25.46
N GLN A 136 23.12 -16.11 -25.93
CA GLN A 136 23.57 -16.00 -27.31
C GLN A 136 24.93 -16.68 -27.53
N PRO A 137 25.27 -17.15 -28.75
CA PRO A 137 26.58 -17.72 -29.03
C PRO A 137 27.70 -16.68 -28.90
N MET A 138 28.91 -17.13 -28.57
CA MET A 138 30.07 -16.24 -28.39
C MET A 138 30.34 -15.33 -29.60
N SER A 139 30.06 -15.81 -30.82
CA SER A 139 30.20 -15.02 -32.05
C SER A 139 29.34 -13.76 -32.04
N PHE A 140 28.11 -13.83 -31.50
CA PHE A 140 27.21 -12.68 -31.39
C PHE A 140 27.83 -11.55 -30.55
N PHE A 141 28.45 -11.90 -29.42
CA PHE A 141 29.11 -10.93 -28.55
C PHE A 141 30.39 -10.36 -29.18
N GLN A 142 31.16 -11.18 -29.89
CA GLN A 142 32.38 -10.75 -30.58
C GLN A 142 32.11 -9.79 -31.74
N GLU A 143 30.98 -9.96 -32.43
CA GLU A 143 30.57 -9.11 -33.56
C GLU A 143 29.88 -7.82 -33.11
N SER A 144 29.51 -7.70 -31.83
CA SER A 144 28.82 -6.52 -31.31
C SER A 144 29.71 -5.26 -31.36
N ARG A 145 29.21 -4.20 -32.02
CA ARG A 145 29.92 -2.91 -32.19
C ARG A 145 29.42 -1.79 -31.27
N GLY A 146 28.44 -2.09 -30.42
CA GLY A 146 27.73 -1.11 -29.60
C GLY A 146 26.50 -0.53 -30.30
N LEU A 147 25.87 0.46 -29.65
CA LEU A 147 24.71 1.17 -30.17
C LEU A 147 25.19 2.42 -30.91
N GLU A 148 25.06 2.44 -32.24
CA GLU A 148 25.64 3.50 -33.07
C GLU A 148 24.74 4.74 -33.24
N THR A 149 23.42 4.59 -33.08
CA THR A 149 22.43 5.64 -33.35
C THR A 149 21.68 6.03 -32.08
N ASP A 150 21.47 7.33 -31.86
CA ASP A 150 20.72 7.86 -30.72
C ASP A 150 19.29 7.31 -30.64
N GLU A 151 18.66 7.04 -31.78
CA GLU A 151 17.33 6.43 -31.86
C GLU A 151 17.30 5.02 -31.23
N VAL A 152 18.32 4.20 -31.53
CA VAL A 152 18.47 2.85 -30.97
C VAL A 152 18.79 2.93 -29.48
N ILE A 153 19.59 3.92 -29.06
CA ILE A 153 19.87 4.17 -27.64
C ILE A 153 18.58 4.52 -26.90
N MET A 154 17.76 5.42 -27.45
CA MET A 154 16.49 5.81 -26.86
C MET A 154 15.51 4.65 -26.78
N GLU A 155 15.39 3.84 -27.85
CA GLU A 155 14.54 2.65 -27.86
C GLU A 155 15.00 1.63 -26.80
N ARG A 156 16.29 1.31 -26.76
CA ARG A 156 16.85 0.37 -25.76
C ARG A 156 16.69 0.89 -24.35
N ARG A 157 16.82 2.20 -24.13
CA ARG A 157 16.56 2.85 -22.83
C ARG A 157 15.10 2.74 -22.41
N GLN A 158 14.15 2.84 -23.33
CA GLN A 158 12.72 2.62 -23.04
C GLN A 158 12.41 1.14 -22.73
N ILE A 159 13.16 0.22 -23.32
CA ILE A 159 12.97 -1.22 -23.11
C ILE A 159 13.60 -1.68 -21.78
N LEU A 160 14.86 -1.34 -21.55
CA LEU A 160 15.67 -1.84 -20.42
C LEU A 160 15.59 -0.96 -19.17
N GLY A 161 15.25 0.33 -19.34
CA GLY A 161 15.32 1.31 -18.27
C GLY A 161 16.72 1.87 -18.03
N ASP A 162 16.84 2.77 -17.06
CA ASP A 162 18.11 3.33 -16.63
C ASP A 162 18.79 2.39 -15.63
N ASN A 163 20.11 2.22 -15.74
CA ASN A 163 20.89 1.52 -14.71
C ASN A 163 21.12 2.45 -13.51
N ARG A 164 20.15 2.49 -12.60
CA ARG A 164 20.24 3.23 -11.33
C ARG A 164 19.91 2.30 -10.18
N MET A 165 20.81 2.26 -9.19
CA MET A 165 20.55 1.56 -7.93
C MET A 165 19.89 2.55 -6.96
N GLU A 166 18.56 2.46 -6.83
CA GLU A 166 17.81 3.25 -5.86
C GLU A 166 17.54 2.43 -4.60
N MET A 167 18.15 2.85 -3.48
CA MET A 167 17.87 2.29 -2.17
C MET A 167 16.66 3.02 -1.55
N PHE A 168 15.63 2.28 -1.17
CA PHE A 168 14.46 2.85 -0.50
C PHE A 168 14.76 3.04 0.99
N ILE A 169 14.58 4.27 1.47
CA ILE A 169 14.59 4.58 2.90
C ILE A 169 13.14 4.45 3.40
N PRO A 170 12.86 3.58 4.38
CA PRO A 170 11.52 3.41 4.92
C PRO A 170 10.99 4.70 5.52
N GLN A 171 9.68 4.91 5.41
CA GLN A 171 9.08 6.13 5.93
C GLN A 171 8.98 6.07 7.45
N PHE A 172 9.06 7.23 8.11
CA PHE A 172 8.93 7.33 9.57
C PHE A 172 7.66 6.63 10.09
N MET A 173 6.54 6.76 9.36
CA MET A 173 5.27 6.16 9.76
C MET A 173 5.30 4.62 9.77
N GLU A 174 6.05 4.00 8.86
CA GLU A 174 6.21 2.54 8.82
C GLU A 174 7.01 2.06 10.03
N LEU A 175 8.13 2.73 10.33
CA LEU A 175 8.92 2.46 11.53
C LEU A 175 8.11 2.70 12.81
N PHE A 176 7.31 3.76 12.83
CA PHE A 176 6.45 4.06 13.97
C PHE A 176 5.46 2.93 14.21
N LYS A 177 4.78 2.42 13.18
CA LYS A 177 3.84 1.30 13.31
C LYS A 177 4.52 0.04 13.84
N GLU A 178 5.68 -0.31 13.29
CA GLU A 178 6.45 -1.49 13.74
C GLU A 178 6.82 -1.40 15.23
N ARG A 179 7.18 -0.20 15.70
CA ARG A 179 7.54 0.00 17.11
C ARG A 179 6.34 0.24 18.01
N ALA A 180 5.24 0.81 17.50
CA ALA A 180 4.00 0.98 18.25
C ALA A 180 3.34 -0.38 18.58
N THR A 181 3.64 -1.43 17.80
CA THR A 181 3.25 -2.80 18.15
C THR A 181 4.12 -3.46 19.22
N ALA A 182 5.14 -2.76 19.75
CA ALA A 182 5.95 -3.30 20.83
C ALA A 182 5.08 -3.51 22.09
N PRO A 183 5.19 -4.68 22.76
CA PRO A 183 4.30 -5.04 23.87
C PRO A 183 4.32 -3.99 24.98
N PHE A 184 5.49 -3.42 25.29
CA PHE A 184 5.63 -2.38 26.29
C PHE A 184 4.79 -1.12 25.99
N PHE A 185 4.80 -0.65 24.74
CA PHE A 185 4.03 0.53 24.33
C PHE A 185 2.53 0.27 24.42
N VAL A 186 2.09 -0.91 23.96
CA VAL A 186 0.68 -1.32 24.04
C VAL A 186 0.22 -1.40 25.51
N PHE A 187 1.02 -2.02 26.39
CA PHE A 187 0.70 -2.09 27.82
C PHE A 187 0.62 -0.72 28.49
N GLN A 188 1.50 0.22 28.13
CA GLN A 188 1.46 1.58 28.68
C GLN A 188 0.18 2.33 28.30
N VAL A 189 -0.22 2.25 27.03
CA VAL A 189 -1.42 2.90 26.52
C VAL A 189 -2.68 2.26 27.11
N GLU A 190 -2.72 0.93 27.17
CA GLU A 190 -3.87 0.18 27.70
C GLU A 190 -4.05 0.36 29.21
N PHE A 191 -2.97 0.34 30.00
CA PHE A 191 -3.04 0.61 31.44
C PHE A 191 -3.53 2.03 31.74
N THR A 192 -3.09 2.99 30.94
CA THR A 192 -3.52 4.39 31.07
C THR A 192 -5.00 4.55 30.70
N LEU A 193 -5.49 3.85 29.67
CA LEU A 193 -6.87 3.93 29.19
C LEU A 193 -7.87 3.02 29.95
N SER A 194 -7.40 2.12 30.82
CA SER A 194 -8.25 1.12 31.47
C SER A 194 -9.33 1.73 32.40
N PRO A 195 -10.60 1.29 32.31
CA PRO A 195 -11.71 1.79 33.14
C PRO A 195 -11.51 1.57 34.64
N SER A 196 -10.74 0.55 35.05
CA SER A 196 -10.45 0.26 36.47
C SER A 196 -9.62 1.35 37.15
N THR A 197 -8.82 2.11 36.40
CA THR A 197 -8.11 3.30 36.88
C THR A 197 -9.01 4.54 36.86
N LEU A 198 -9.96 4.59 35.92
CA LEU A 198 -10.98 5.65 35.80
C LEU A 198 -12.05 5.57 36.91
N HIS A 199 -12.38 4.36 37.39
CA HIS A 199 -13.44 4.14 38.37
C HIS A 199 -13.08 4.59 39.80
N LEU A 200 -11.79 4.84 40.07
CA LEU A 200 -11.31 5.18 41.41
C LEU A 200 -11.40 6.67 41.76
N SER A 201 -11.83 7.54 40.85
CA SER A 201 -12.17 8.94 41.17
C SER A 201 -13.06 9.55 40.10
N PHE A 202 -14.38 9.50 40.31
CA PHE A 202 -15.40 10.15 39.47
C PHE A 202 -15.48 11.67 39.71
N ASP A 203 -14.46 12.28 40.33
CA ASP A 203 -14.40 13.71 40.56
C ASP A 203 -13.31 14.36 39.70
N SER A 204 -13.74 15.41 39.02
CA SER A 204 -12.96 16.52 38.48
C SER A 204 -12.27 16.34 37.12
N LEU A 205 -12.53 17.36 36.29
CA LEU A 205 -11.78 17.85 35.12
C LEU A 205 -10.24 17.75 35.25
N HIS A 206 -9.72 17.67 36.46
CA HIS A 206 -8.31 17.48 36.77
C HIS A 206 -7.79 16.08 36.37
N PHE A 207 -8.59 15.03 36.52
CA PHE A 207 -8.22 13.67 36.12
C PHE A 207 -8.10 13.56 34.59
N VAL A 208 -9.07 14.12 33.86
CA VAL A 208 -9.03 14.19 32.38
C VAL A 208 -7.80 14.99 31.90
N LYS A 209 -7.46 16.10 32.57
CA LYS A 209 -6.25 16.86 32.26
C LYS A 209 -4.97 16.07 32.52
N VAL A 210 -4.85 15.41 33.68
CA VAL A 210 -3.67 14.58 34.01
C VAL A 210 -3.54 13.42 33.02
N HIS A 211 -4.64 12.77 32.68
CA HIS A 211 -4.67 11.67 31.70
C HIS A 211 -4.26 12.11 30.29
N MET A 212 -4.79 13.25 29.82
CA MET A 212 -4.42 13.84 28.55
C MET A 212 -2.94 14.23 28.53
N VAL A 213 -2.42 14.78 29.64
CA VAL A 213 -1.02 15.18 29.81
C VAL A 213 -0.11 13.95 29.81
N VAL A 214 -0.42 12.90 30.57
CA VAL A 214 0.37 11.66 30.63
C VAL A 214 0.39 10.97 29.27
N THR A 215 -0.75 10.87 28.59
CA THR A 215 -0.84 10.30 27.24
C THR A 215 -0.04 11.13 26.24
N PHE A 216 -0.13 12.46 26.30
CA PHE A 216 0.64 13.36 25.45
C PHE A 216 2.16 13.21 25.68
N PHE A 217 2.63 13.13 26.92
CA PHE A 217 4.04 12.95 27.23
C PHE A 217 4.57 11.57 26.82
N LEU A 218 3.76 10.51 26.97
CA LEU A 218 4.11 9.17 26.49
C LEU A 218 4.27 9.12 24.98
N VAL A 219 3.28 9.64 24.23
CA VAL A 219 3.31 9.63 22.77
C VAL A 219 4.41 10.55 22.23
N SER A 220 4.56 11.75 22.79
CA SER A 220 5.61 12.69 22.36
C SER A 220 7.02 12.18 22.68
N GLY A 221 7.24 11.60 23.86
CA GLY A 221 8.52 11.00 24.23
C GLY A 221 8.89 9.82 23.33
N PHE A 222 7.94 8.94 23.04
CA PHE A 222 8.12 7.82 22.12
C PHE A 222 8.44 8.29 20.70
N CYS A 223 7.70 9.28 20.18
CA CYS A 223 7.97 9.90 18.89
C CYS A 223 9.37 10.53 18.82
N LEU A 224 9.81 11.22 19.89
CA LEU A 224 11.12 11.87 19.92
C LEU A 224 12.27 10.84 19.91
N GLN A 225 12.12 9.75 20.66
CA GLN A 225 13.10 8.66 20.68
C GLN A 225 13.19 7.95 19.34
N LEU A 226 12.06 7.68 18.70
CA LEU A 226 11.98 7.14 17.35
C LEU A 226 12.60 8.07 16.31
N PHE A 227 12.32 9.37 16.40
CA PHE A 227 12.87 10.37 15.48
C PHE A 227 14.39 10.46 15.62
N HIS A 228 14.91 10.43 16.85
CA HIS A 228 16.35 10.37 17.10
C HIS A 228 16.97 9.09 16.52
N GLN A 229 16.33 7.93 16.70
CA GLN A 229 16.80 6.66 16.14
C GLN A 229 16.75 6.66 14.60
N PHE A 230 15.68 7.18 14.00
CA PHE A 230 15.54 7.33 12.55
C PHE A 230 16.65 8.23 11.99
N THR A 231 16.88 9.38 12.61
CA THR A 231 17.91 10.34 12.18
C THR A 231 19.32 9.76 12.31
N SER A 232 19.61 9.04 13.40
CA SER A 232 20.91 8.38 13.61
C SER A 232 21.17 7.26 12.60
N THR A 233 20.15 6.45 12.30
CA THR A 233 20.23 5.39 11.30
C THR A 233 20.39 5.98 9.90
N LEU A 234 19.58 6.97 9.54
CA LEU A 234 19.66 7.67 8.25
C LEU A 234 21.03 8.30 8.03
N HIS A 235 21.59 8.96 9.04
CA HIS A 235 22.93 9.55 8.96
C HIS A 235 24.01 8.49 8.74
N ARG A 236 23.91 7.32 9.40
CA ARG A 236 24.80 6.17 9.16
C ARG A 236 24.67 5.61 7.73
N PHE A 237 23.45 5.53 7.21
CA PHE A 237 23.17 5.07 5.85
C PHE A 237 23.70 6.03 4.78
N LEU A 238 23.45 7.34 4.94
CA LEU A 238 23.96 8.37 4.03
C LEU A 238 25.49 8.39 3.99
N PHE A 239 26.14 8.24 5.14
CA PHE A 239 27.60 8.12 5.21
C PHE A 239 28.13 6.90 4.45
N HIS A 240 27.45 5.76 4.51
CA HIS A 240 27.85 4.56 3.77
C HIS A 240 27.61 4.68 2.25
N CYS A 241 26.57 5.42 1.84
CA CYS A 241 26.27 5.65 0.42
C CYS A 241 27.20 6.68 -0.24
N MET A 242 27.76 7.65 0.51
CA MET A 242 28.74 8.61 -0.04
C MET A 242 30.14 8.01 -0.28
N VAL A 243 30.41 6.80 0.21
CA VAL A 243 31.72 6.13 0.10
C VAL A 243 31.79 5.21 -1.14
N PHE A 244 30.70 5.09 -1.90
CA PHE A 244 30.63 4.40 -3.19
C PHE A 244 30.27 5.37 -4.31
#